data_AF-A0A2P6P217-F1
#
_entry.id   AF-A0A2P6P217-F1
#
_cell.length_a   1.000
_cell.length_b   1.000
_cell.length_c   1.000
_cell.angle_alpha   90.00
_cell.angle_beta   90.00
_cell.angle_gamma   90.00
#
_symmetry.space_group_name_H-M   'P 1'
#
loop_
_entity.id
_entity.type
_entity.pdbx_description
1 polymer ?
#
loop_
_entity_poly.entity_id
_entity_poly.type
_entity_poly.pdbx_seq_one_letter_code
_entity_poly.pdbx_strand_id
1 'polypeptide(L)'
;MARSLGYEVTVAEADKNMSKIAEVVNSSDVLMGLHGAGLANILFHPENAIFIQILPVGGFEWTAANYFREPSRDMNLKYLEYKISKESILESEPQLNKKKKGDGKRV
;
A
#
# COMPACT_ATOMS: atom_id res chain seq x y z
N MET A 1 -5.02 9.42 10.67
CA MET A 1 -5.31 8.44 11.72
C MET A 1 -4.04 7.78 12.27
N ALA A 2 -3.20 7.11 11.48
CA ALA A 2 -1.98 6.48 12.01
C ALA A 2 -1.03 7.46 12.73
N ARG A 3 -0.71 8.62 12.12
CA ARG A 3 0.11 9.66 12.77
C ARG A 3 -0.47 10.19 14.08
N SER A 4 -1.80 10.33 14.19
CA SER A 4 -2.44 10.82 15.42
C SER A 4 -2.40 9.81 16.56
N LEU A 5 -2.13 8.54 16.24
CA LEU A 5 -1.89 7.48 17.22
C LEU A 5 -0.39 7.37 17.59
N GLY A 6 0.46 8.29 17.11
CA GLY A 6 1.89 8.33 17.43
C GLY A 6 2.80 7.54 16.49
N TYR A 7 2.26 6.96 15.41
CA TYR A 7 3.09 6.27 14.41
C TYR A 7 3.88 7.25 13.56
N GLU A 8 5.15 6.94 13.31
CA GLU A 8 5.86 7.47 12.15
C GLU A 8 5.29 6.81 10.88
N VAL A 9 4.90 7.62 9.90
CA VAL A 9 4.22 7.12 8.70
C VAL A 9 5.00 7.53 7.47
N THR A 10 5.33 6.55 6.64
CA THR A 10 5.85 6.74 5.28
C THR A 10 4.81 6.28 4.29
N VAL A 11 4.50 7.12 3.30
CA VAL A 11 3.64 6.75 2.18
C VAL A 11 4.54 6.54 0.98
N ALA A 12 4.52 5.32 0.44
CA ALA A 12 5.30 4.94 -0.73
C ALA A 12 4.38 4.30 -1.77
N GLU A 13 4.57 4.70 -3.02
CA GLU A 13 4.03 3.97 -4.17
C GLU A 13 5.07 2.98 -4.67
N ALA A 14 4.65 2.02 -5.50
CA ALA A 14 5.59 1.12 -6.16
C ALA A 14 6.61 1.93 -6.98
N ASP A 15 7.89 1.82 -6.61
CA ASP A 15 9.01 2.47 -7.28
C ASP A 15 9.79 1.42 -8.09
N LYS A 16 10.43 1.83 -9.18
CA LYS A 16 11.37 0.97 -9.92
C LYS A 16 12.68 0.79 -9.14
N ASN A 17 12.99 1.68 -8.22
CA ASN A 17 14.14 1.58 -7.33
C ASN A 17 13.84 0.65 -6.15
N MET A 18 14.20 -0.63 -6.32
CA MET A 18 13.96 -1.66 -5.30
C MET A 18 14.72 -1.43 -4.01
N SER A 19 15.93 -0.87 -4.04
CA SER A 19 16.69 -0.62 -2.81
C SER A 19 15.96 0.33 -1.88
N LYS A 20 15.31 1.37 -2.44
CA LYS A 20 14.55 2.34 -1.65
C LYS A 20 13.29 1.73 -1.04
N ILE A 21 12.57 0.88 -1.78
CA ILE A 21 11.39 0.20 -1.25
C ILE A 21 11.79 -0.83 -0.19
N ALA A 22 12.86 -1.59 -0.41
CA ALA A 22 13.37 -2.56 0.55
C ALA A 22 13.79 -1.88 1.85
N GLU A 23 14.50 -0.74 1.79
CA GLU A 23 14.89 0.03 2.98
C GLU A 23 13.67 0.47 3.81
N VAL A 24 12.65 1.03 3.16
CA VAL A 24 11.42 1.47 3.84
C VAL A 24 10.65 0.30 4.43
N VAL A 25 10.46 -0.79 3.68
CA VAL A 25 9.70 -1.95 4.16
C VAL A 25 10.46 -2.66 5.27
N ASN A 26 11.77 -2.85 5.14
CA ASN A 26 12.60 -3.53 6.13
C ASN A 26 12.67 -2.78 7.48
N SER A 27 12.53 -1.45 7.45
CA SER A 27 12.52 -0.60 8.64
C SER A 27 11.13 -0.36 9.24
N SER A 28 10.07 -0.93 8.65
CA SER A 28 8.70 -0.72 9.10
C SER A 28 8.25 -1.80 10.08
N ASP A 29 7.60 -1.42 11.19
CA ASP A 29 6.90 -2.37 12.07
C ASP A 29 5.56 -2.85 11.49
N VAL A 30 4.93 -1.99 10.68
CA VAL A 30 3.63 -2.20 10.06
C VAL A 30 3.68 -1.81 8.60
N LEU A 31 3.41 -2.76 7.71
CA LEU A 31 3.17 -2.51 6.29
C LEU A 31 1.67 -2.60 6.02
N MET A 32 1.08 -1.58 5.40
CA MET A 32 -0.32 -1.59 4.97
C MET A 32 -0.41 -1.26 3.48
N GLY A 33 -1.22 -2.01 2.73
CA GLY A 33 -1.51 -1.63 1.35
C GLY A 33 -2.68 -2.38 0.72
N LEU A 34 -3.10 -1.88 -0.45
CA LEU A 34 -4.16 -2.46 -1.26
C LEU A 34 -3.67 -3.70 -2.00
N HIS A 35 -4.50 -4.75 -2.05
CA HIS A 35 -4.24 -5.97 -2.80
C HIS A 35 -3.79 -5.65 -4.23
N GLY A 36 -2.64 -6.19 -4.63
CA GLY A 36 -2.06 -5.97 -5.95
C GLY A 36 -0.58 -6.35 -5.98
N ALA A 37 0.02 -6.30 -7.17
CA ALA A 37 1.41 -6.74 -7.38
C ALA A 37 2.42 -5.95 -6.53
N GLY A 38 2.15 -4.67 -6.24
CA GLY A 38 3.03 -3.82 -5.43
C GLY A 38 3.20 -4.29 -3.98
N LEU A 39 2.29 -5.12 -3.46
CA LEU A 39 2.42 -5.70 -2.12
C LEU A 39 3.41 -6.87 -2.05
N ALA A 40 3.92 -7.37 -3.17
CA ALA A 40 4.93 -8.44 -3.16
C ALA A 40 6.22 -8.04 -2.43
N ASN A 41 6.42 -6.75 -2.16
CA ASN A 41 7.53 -6.24 -1.36
C ASN A 41 7.51 -6.69 0.11
N ILE A 42 6.48 -7.39 0.57
CA ILE A 42 6.47 -8.07 1.88
C ILE A 42 7.71 -8.94 2.09
N LEU A 43 8.36 -9.42 1.01
CA LEU A 43 9.61 -10.18 1.05
C LEU A 43 10.76 -9.45 1.78
N PHE A 44 10.70 -8.13 1.90
CA PHE A 44 11.68 -7.33 2.65
C PHE A 44 11.27 -7.05 4.10
N HIS A 45 10.04 -7.42 4.48
CA HIS A 45 9.44 -7.11 5.78
C HIS A 45 10.03 -8.04 6.85
N PRO A 46 10.47 -7.52 8.01
CA PRO A 46 11.13 -8.35 9.01
C PRO A 46 10.16 -9.30 9.71
N GLU A 47 10.67 -10.41 10.22
CA GLU A 47 9.88 -11.36 11.00
C GLU A 47 9.16 -10.67 12.19
N ASN A 48 7.99 -11.19 12.56
CA ASN A 48 7.11 -10.70 13.62
C ASN A 48 6.48 -9.32 13.37
N ALA A 49 6.80 -8.65 12.25
CA ALA A 49 6.17 -7.41 11.82
C ALA A 49 4.73 -7.65 11.35
N ILE A 50 3.93 -6.58 11.35
CA ILE A 50 2.52 -6.63 10.97
C ILE A 50 2.39 -6.30 9.49
N PHE A 51 1.63 -7.12 8.76
CA PHE A 51 1.24 -6.84 7.39
C PHE A 51 -0.27 -6.80 7.26
N ILE A 52 -0.79 -5.64 6.87
CA ILE A 52 -2.22 -5.38 6.69
C ILE A 52 -2.53 -5.29 5.21
N GLN A 53 -3.25 -6.27 4.71
CA GLN A 53 -3.72 -6.30 3.34
C GLN A 53 -5.16 -5.78 3.26
N ILE A 54 -5.36 -4.74 2.46
CA ILE A 54 -6.68 -4.23 2.14
C ILE A 54 -7.19 -4.92 0.88
N LEU A 55 -8.33 -5.61 0.95
CA LEU A 55 -8.96 -6.29 -0.19
C LEU A 55 -9.99 -5.35 -0.85
N PRO A 56 -9.84 -5.02 -2.14
CA PRO A 56 -10.88 -4.32 -2.88
C PRO A 56 -12.10 -5.20 -3.11
N VAL A 57 -13.22 -4.57 -3.47
CA VAL A 57 -14.44 -5.27 -3.89
C VAL A 57 -14.16 -6.02 -5.19
N GLY A 58 -14.49 -7.32 -5.26
CA GLY A 58 -14.36 -8.08 -6.51
C GLY A 58 -13.88 -9.53 -6.42
N GLY A 59 -13.96 -10.19 -5.25
CA GLY A 59 -13.69 -11.63 -5.14
C GLY A 59 -12.19 -12.00 -5.07
N PHE A 60 -11.39 -11.21 -4.36
CA PHE A 60 -9.94 -11.41 -4.24
C PHE A 60 -9.54 -12.36 -3.09
N GLU A 61 -10.48 -13.04 -2.44
CA GLU A 61 -10.21 -13.86 -1.26
C GLU A 61 -9.21 -14.98 -1.52
N TRP A 62 -9.37 -15.67 -2.65
CA TRP A 62 -8.49 -16.78 -2.99
C TRP A 62 -7.08 -16.27 -3.33
N THR A 63 -6.97 -15.19 -4.10
CA THR A 63 -5.65 -14.62 -4.45
C THR A 63 -4.99 -13.98 -3.24
N ALA A 64 -5.74 -13.31 -2.37
CA ALA A 64 -5.23 -12.77 -1.10
C ALA A 64 -4.69 -13.90 -0.20
N ALA A 65 -5.44 -15.00 -0.08
CA ALA A 65 -5.01 -16.15 0.71
C ALA A 65 -3.69 -16.73 0.19
N ASN A 66 -3.62 -17.05 -1.11
CA ASN A 66 -2.49 -17.78 -1.68
C ASN A 66 -1.26 -16.91 -1.95
N TYR A 67 -1.42 -15.62 -2.23
CA TYR A 67 -0.29 -14.74 -2.55
C TYR A 67 0.25 -13.98 -1.34
N PHE A 68 -0.55 -13.84 -0.28
CA PHE A 68 -0.19 -12.95 0.82
C PHE A 68 -0.40 -13.59 2.18
N ARG A 69 -1.57 -14.18 2.47
CA ARG A 69 -1.84 -14.76 3.80
C ARG A 69 -0.94 -15.94 4.13
N GLU A 70 -0.94 -16.99 3.30
CA GLU A 70 -0.13 -18.18 3.56
C GLU A 70 1.37 -17.87 3.49
N PRO A 71 1.88 -17.12 2.47
CA PRO A 71 3.27 -16.69 2.47
C PRO A 71 3.66 -15.86 3.70
N SER A 72 2.78 -14.99 4.20
CA SER A 72 3.03 -14.25 5.43
C SER A 72 3.22 -15.15 6.65
N ARG A 73 2.49 -16.28 6.72
CA ARG A 73 2.68 -17.26 7.81
C ARG A 73 4.04 -17.93 7.70
N ASP A 74 4.43 -18.34 6.50
CA ASP A 74 5.73 -18.95 6.23
C ASP A 74 6.90 -17.99 6.56
N MET A 75 6.67 -16.69 6.39
CA MET A 75 7.61 -15.61 6.71
C MET A 75 7.53 -15.11 8.17
N ASN A 76 6.72 -15.76 9.02
CA ASN A 76 6.50 -15.36 10.40
C ASN A 76 6.00 -13.90 10.57
N LEU A 77 5.19 -13.42 9.64
CA LEU A 77 4.52 -12.11 9.70
C LEU A 77 3.15 -12.22 10.41
N LYS A 78 2.78 -11.15 11.11
CA LYS A 78 1.43 -11.00 11.69
C LYS A 78 0.49 -10.44 10.62
N TYR A 79 -0.17 -11.33 9.89
CA TYR A 79 -1.05 -10.96 8.79
C TYR A 79 -2.45 -10.54 9.27
N LEU A 80 -2.94 -9.41 8.75
CA LEU A 80 -4.30 -8.91 8.92
C LEU A 80 -4.92 -8.62 7.55
N GLU A 81 -6.19 -8.96 7.40
CA GLU A 81 -6.97 -8.67 6.18
C GLU A 81 -8.10 -7.69 6.51
N TYR A 82 -8.23 -6.65 5.71
CA TYR A 82 -9.35 -5.72 5.76
C TYR A 82 -10.10 -5.70 4.43
N LYS A 83 -11.33 -6.21 4.41
CA LYS A 83 -12.17 -6.19 3.21
C LYS A 83 -12.93 -4.88 3.12
N ILE A 84 -12.70 -4.14 2.03
CA ILE A 84 -13.48 -2.94 1.72
C ILE A 84 -14.90 -3.37 1.35
N SER A 85 -15.89 -2.74 1.97
CA SER A 85 -17.30 -2.78 1.53
C SER A 85 -17.62 -1.55 0.66
N LYS A 86 -18.73 -1.56 -0.08
CA LYS A 86 -19.11 -0.42 -0.96
C LYS A 86 -19.25 0.89 -0.17
N GLU A 87 -19.69 0.80 1.08
CA GLU A 87 -19.89 1.93 2.00
C GLU A 87 -18.57 2.53 2.49
N SER A 88 -17.46 1.79 2.35
CA SER A 88 -16.11 2.25 2.75
C SER A 88 -15.31 2.90 1.62
N ILE A 89 -15.90 3.02 0.42
CA ILE A 89 -15.30 3.72 -0.71
C ILE A 89 -15.55 5.23 -0.53
N LEU A 90 -14.49 5.99 -0.34
CA LEU A 90 -14.53 7.45 -0.43
C LEU A 90 -14.25 7.83 -1.89
N GLU A 91 -15.21 8.48 -2.55
CA GLU A 91 -14.97 9.12 -3.85
C GLU A 91 -14.03 10.31 -3.64
N SER A 92 -12.79 10.20 -4.10
CA SER A 92 -11.92 11.38 -4.24
C SER A 92 -12.19 12.02 -5.60
N GLU A 93 -12.59 13.29 -5.63
CA GLU A 93 -12.62 14.05 -6.87
C GLU A 93 -11.23 14.08 -7.52
N PRO A 94 -11.13 13.86 -8.85
CA PRO A 94 -9.85 13.94 -9.54
C PRO A 94 -9.35 15.39 -9.49
N GLN A 95 -8.23 15.62 -8.80
CA GLN A 95 -7.48 16.87 -8.83
C GLN A 95 -6.86 17.05 -10.23
N LEU A 96 -7.68 17.50 -11.19
CA LEU A 96 -7.21 17.88 -12.51
C LEU A 96 -6.39 19.17 -12.36
N ASN A 97 -5.08 19.02 -12.33
CA ASN A 97 -4.13 20.13 -12.38
C ASN A 97 -4.35 20.92 -13.69
N LYS A 98 -5.20 21.96 -13.63
CA LYS A 98 -5.33 22.97 -14.68
C LYS A 98 -4.01 23.74 -14.73
N LYS A 99 -3.06 23.25 -15.52
CA LYS A 99 -1.91 24.03 -15.97
C LYS A 99 -2.50 25.26 -16.68
N LYS A 100 -2.40 26.43 -16.04
CA LYS A 100 -2.70 27.72 -16.65
C LYS A 100 -1.90 27.79 -17.96
N LYS A 101 -2.58 27.79 -19.10
CA LYS A 101 -2.00 28.32 -20.34
C LYS A 101 -1.78 29.80 -20.07
N GLY A 102 -0.53 30.16 -19.80
CA GLY A 102 -0.08 31.54 -19.88
C GLY A 102 -0.06 31.95 -21.34
N ASP A 103 -0.90 32.93 -21.70
CA ASP A 103 -0.71 33.73 -22.89
C ASP A 103 0.65 34.43 -22.83
N GLY A 104 1.38 34.42 -23.95
CA GLY A 104 2.64 35.13 -24.07
C GLY A 104 3.35 34.89 -25.41
N LYS A 105 2.86 35.52 -26.48
CA LYS A 105 3.55 35.69 -27.77
C LYS A 105 4.98 36.25 -27.60
N ARG A 106 5.93 35.73 -28.40
CA ARG A 106 6.81 36.45 -29.35
C ARG A 106 8.04 35.58 -29.71
N VAL A 107 8.11 35.07 -30.93
CA VAL A 107 8.85 35.62 -32.08
C VAL A 107 8.17 35.13 -33.36
#